data_AF-A0A972VEI6-F1
#
_entry.id   AF-A0A972VEI6-F1
#
_cell.length_a   1.000
_cell.length_b   1.000
_cell.length_c   1.000
_cell.angle_alpha   90.00
_cell.angle_beta   90.00
_cell.angle_gamma   90.00
#
_symmetry.space_group_name_H-M   'P 1'
#
loop_
_entity.id
_entity.type
_entity.pdbx_description
1 polymer ?
#
loop_
_entity_poly.entity_id
_entity_poly.type
_entity_poly.pdbx_seq_one_letter_code
_entity_poly.pdbx_strand_id
1 'polypeptide(L)'
;MESNQQVLDHADIVCVAVRPNHAVDVLSQLRFRDTHTVVSFVSFLTTPELARAVEPARDSCRAIPLPSVVHHTCPIPVFPSIDRVMDLFSHIGQPLAVDSETQLHALWTLTGLISPFYTLLGELSDWAVSQGAQPQTANQFTADLFQSLARTAQQSSPIQFSDLAHHAATPQGMNEQADREITESGAHRAYTQACDRLLKRFPTQGSVERD
;
A
#
# COMPACT_ATOMS: atom_id res chain seq x y z
N MET A 1 1.31 -10.49 -29.01
CA MET A 1 1.92 -9.16 -28.85
C MET A 1 3.37 -9.37 -28.46
N GLU A 2 4.29 -8.75 -29.20
CA GLU A 2 5.73 -9.00 -29.09
C GLU A 2 6.51 -7.78 -28.56
N SER A 3 5.85 -6.62 -28.40
CA SER A 3 6.46 -5.42 -27.84
C SER A 3 5.49 -4.60 -26.98
N ASN A 4 6.03 -3.79 -26.07
CA ASN A 4 5.24 -2.86 -25.26
C ASN A 4 4.47 -1.84 -26.12
N GLN A 5 5.03 -1.43 -27.27
CA GLN A 5 4.32 -0.55 -28.20
C GLN A 5 3.09 -1.24 -28.78
N GLN A 6 3.18 -2.51 -29.18
CA GLN A 6 2.01 -3.23 -29.70
C GLN A 6 0.91 -3.38 -28.63
N VAL A 7 1.29 -3.62 -27.37
CA VAL A 7 0.35 -3.63 -26.24
C VAL A 7 -0.32 -2.26 -26.10
N LEU A 8 0.47 -1.19 -26.08
CA LEU A 8 0.00 0.18 -25.98
C LEU A 8 -0.96 0.56 -27.12
N ASP A 9 -0.65 0.19 -28.36
CA ASP A 9 -1.44 0.53 -29.54
C ASP A 9 -2.88 -0.03 -29.49
N HIS A 10 -3.10 -1.11 -28.74
CA HIS A 10 -4.40 -1.79 -28.59
C HIS A 10 -5.03 -1.60 -27.20
N ALA A 11 -4.44 -0.75 -26.35
CA ALA A 11 -4.93 -0.51 -25.00
C ALA A 11 -5.66 0.85 -24.91
N ASP A 12 -6.77 0.87 -24.17
CA ASP A 12 -7.39 2.12 -23.74
C ASP A 12 -6.82 2.60 -22.40
N ILE A 13 -6.61 1.64 -21.48
CA ILE A 13 -6.05 1.87 -20.15
C ILE A 13 -4.70 1.15 -20.06
N VAL A 14 -3.66 1.89 -19.68
CA VAL A 14 -2.28 1.43 -19.67
C VAL A 14 -1.76 1.38 -18.24
N CYS A 15 -1.56 0.19 -17.70
CA CYS A 15 -0.98 -0.01 -16.38
C CYS A 15 0.55 -0.07 -16.46
N VAL A 16 1.24 0.88 -15.83
CA VAL A 16 2.70 0.97 -15.79
C VAL A 16 3.21 0.34 -14.50
N ALA A 17 3.81 -0.86 -14.61
CA ALA A 17 4.25 -1.68 -13.49
C ALA A 17 5.76 -2.00 -13.54
N VAL A 18 6.57 -1.12 -14.13
CA VAL A 18 8.03 -1.29 -14.20
C VAL A 18 8.72 -0.81 -12.93
N ARG A 19 9.98 -1.20 -12.74
CA ARG A 19 10.78 -0.73 -11.59
C ARG A 19 11.01 0.79 -11.68
N PRO A 20 11.02 1.52 -10.55
CA PRO A 20 11.21 2.98 -10.52
C PRO A 20 12.38 3.48 -11.35
N ASN A 21 13.55 2.85 -11.21
CA ASN A 21 14.78 3.27 -11.89
C ASN A 21 14.76 3.11 -13.42
N HIS A 22 13.73 2.48 -14.00
CA HIS A 22 13.58 2.33 -15.44
C HIS A 22 12.29 2.95 -15.98
N ALA A 23 11.48 3.58 -15.11
CA ALA A 23 10.15 4.01 -15.51
C ALA A 23 10.20 5.07 -16.61
N VAL A 24 10.96 6.14 -16.41
CA VAL A 24 11.09 7.21 -17.41
C VAL A 24 11.72 6.69 -18.70
N ASP A 25 12.78 5.88 -18.61
CA ASP A 25 13.45 5.30 -19.78
C ASP A 25 12.50 4.45 -20.63
N VAL A 26 11.70 3.59 -19.99
CA VAL A 26 10.74 2.73 -20.70
C VAL A 26 9.61 3.56 -21.31
N LEU A 27 9.06 4.52 -20.56
CA LEU A 27 7.96 5.36 -21.04
C LEU A 27 8.38 6.25 -22.22
N SER A 28 9.61 6.78 -22.20
CA SER A 28 10.14 7.63 -23.29
C SER A 28 10.30 6.92 -24.63
N GLN A 29 10.36 5.59 -24.64
CA GLN A 29 10.45 4.79 -25.85
C GLN A 29 9.08 4.47 -26.47
N LEU A 30 7.99 4.80 -25.77
CA LEU A 30 6.63 4.52 -26.19
C LEU A 30 5.97 5.75 -26.79
N ARG A 31 5.12 5.52 -27.79
CA ARG A 31 4.29 6.56 -28.41
C ARG A 31 2.88 6.47 -27.87
N PHE A 32 2.56 7.35 -26.94
CA PHE A 32 1.22 7.50 -26.39
C PHE A 32 0.29 8.24 -27.36
N ARG A 33 -1.02 8.11 -27.13
CA ARG A 33 -2.10 8.83 -27.82
C ARG A 33 -2.90 9.59 -26.78
N ASP A 34 -3.57 10.67 -27.18
CA ASP A 34 -4.37 11.50 -26.28
C ASP A 34 -5.58 10.76 -25.69
N THR A 35 -6.02 9.67 -26.32
CA THR A 35 -7.08 8.78 -25.86
C THR A 35 -6.65 7.77 -24.79
N HIS A 36 -5.35 7.61 -24.51
CA HIS A 36 -4.91 6.67 -23.49
C HIS A 36 -5.17 7.22 -22.08
N THR A 37 -5.65 6.35 -21.19
CA THR A 37 -5.64 6.59 -19.74
C THR A 37 -4.49 5.81 -19.13
N VAL A 38 -3.53 6.49 -18.49
CA VAL A 38 -2.35 5.83 -17.91
C VAL A 38 -2.50 5.70 -16.40
N VAL A 39 -2.26 4.50 -15.87
CA VAL A 39 -2.22 4.24 -14.43
C VAL A 39 -0.84 3.76 -14.03
N SER A 40 -0.13 4.52 -13.21
CA SER A 40 1.21 4.17 -12.75
C SER A 40 1.19 3.52 -11.36
N PHE A 41 1.82 2.35 -11.25
CA PHE A 41 2.12 1.68 -9.98
C PHE A 41 3.57 1.91 -9.54
N VAL A 42 4.26 2.83 -10.21
CA VAL A 42 5.67 3.08 -9.98
C VAL A 42 5.84 3.98 -8.75
N SER A 43 6.55 3.49 -7.74
CA SER A 43 6.93 4.29 -6.58
C SER A 43 7.93 5.38 -6.96
N PHE A 44 7.95 6.49 -6.21
CA PHE A 44 8.86 7.64 -6.39
C PHE A 44 8.72 8.45 -7.69
N LEU A 45 7.98 7.99 -8.70
CA LEU A 45 7.64 8.80 -9.88
C LEU A 45 6.52 9.79 -9.51
N THR A 46 6.74 11.09 -9.62
CA THR A 46 5.70 12.08 -9.28
C THR A 46 4.59 12.17 -10.32
N THR A 47 3.44 12.75 -9.94
CA THR A 47 2.34 13.02 -10.89
C THR A 47 2.79 13.89 -12.07
N PRO A 48 3.54 15.00 -11.88
CA PRO A 48 4.02 15.80 -13.02
C PRO A 48 5.04 15.08 -13.90
N GLU A 49 5.93 14.25 -13.32
CA GLU A 49 6.88 13.45 -14.11
C GLU A 49 6.17 12.38 -14.94
N LEU A 50 5.18 11.69 -14.34
CA LEU A 50 4.33 10.74 -15.06
C LEU A 50 3.64 11.42 -16.23
N ALA A 51 2.94 12.52 -15.98
CA ALA A 51 2.20 13.25 -17.01
C ALA A 51 3.10 13.63 -18.19
N ARG A 52 4.31 14.16 -17.91
CA ARG A 52 5.29 14.50 -18.94
C ARG A 52 5.80 13.28 -19.70
N ALA A 53 6.05 12.18 -19.00
CA ALA A 53 6.59 10.95 -19.59
C ALA A 53 5.59 10.24 -20.53
N VAL A 54 4.31 10.57 -20.45
CA VAL A 54 3.24 9.91 -21.21
C VAL A 54 2.48 10.84 -22.16
N GLU A 55 2.99 12.05 -22.39
CA GLU A 55 2.44 12.96 -23.41
C GLU A 55 2.33 12.23 -24.78
N PRO A 56 1.23 12.43 -25.54
CA PRO A 56 0.13 13.38 -25.33
C PRO A 56 -1.08 12.83 -24.55
N ALA A 57 -0.95 11.72 -23.80
CA ALA A 57 -2.06 11.17 -23.01
C ALA A 57 -2.61 12.22 -22.05
N ARG A 58 -3.93 12.45 -22.07
CA ARG A 58 -4.57 13.51 -21.27
C ARG A 58 -4.85 13.07 -19.84
N ASP A 59 -5.09 11.78 -19.65
CA ASP A 59 -5.49 11.20 -18.38
C ASP A 59 -4.36 10.33 -17.84
N SER A 60 -3.81 10.73 -16.69
CA SER A 60 -2.87 9.89 -15.96
C SER A 60 -3.10 9.97 -14.45
N CYS A 61 -3.00 8.81 -13.79
CA CYS A 61 -3.04 8.73 -12.34
C CYS A 61 -2.01 7.74 -11.80
N ARG A 62 -1.82 7.81 -10.48
CA ARG A 62 -0.97 6.90 -9.72
C ARG A 62 -1.85 6.08 -8.79
N ALA A 63 -1.51 4.81 -8.64
CA ALA A 63 -2.25 3.90 -7.77
C ALA A 63 -1.33 2.94 -7.02
N ILE A 64 -1.82 2.43 -5.89
CA ILE A 64 -1.08 1.52 -5.02
C ILE A 64 -1.82 0.18 -4.92
N PRO A 65 -1.75 -0.69 -5.94
CA PRO A 65 -2.22 -2.06 -5.79
C PRO A 65 -1.23 -2.86 -4.93
N LEU A 66 -1.75 -3.63 -3.97
CA LEU A 66 -0.94 -4.59 -3.21
C LEU A 66 -1.14 -6.00 -3.76
N PRO A 67 -0.21 -6.95 -3.50
CA PRO A 67 -0.37 -8.33 -3.92
C PRO A 67 -1.69 -8.99 -3.47
N SER A 68 -2.31 -8.50 -2.40
CA SER A 68 -3.61 -8.97 -1.89
C SER A 68 -4.81 -8.65 -2.78
N VAL A 69 -4.65 -7.94 -3.90
CA VAL A 69 -5.72 -7.77 -4.92
C VAL A 69 -6.23 -9.11 -5.47
N VAL A 70 -5.44 -10.19 -5.38
CA VAL A 70 -5.88 -11.55 -5.74
C VAL A 70 -7.07 -12.04 -4.90
N HIS A 71 -7.31 -11.41 -3.75
CA HIS A 71 -8.41 -11.72 -2.85
C HIS A 71 -9.57 -10.73 -2.93
N HIS A 72 -9.49 -9.72 -3.82
CA HIS A 72 -10.54 -8.70 -4.04
C HIS A 72 -10.91 -7.84 -2.82
N THR A 73 -10.14 -7.91 -1.72
CA THR A 73 -10.41 -7.20 -0.46
C THR A 73 -9.41 -6.08 -0.16
N CYS A 74 -8.49 -5.81 -1.08
CA CYS A 74 -7.41 -4.85 -0.85
C CYS A 74 -7.86 -3.41 -1.15
N PRO A 75 -7.54 -2.42 -0.29
CA PRO A 75 -7.65 -1.02 -0.67
C PRO A 75 -6.68 -0.69 -1.81
N ILE A 76 -7.12 0.12 -2.77
CA ILE A 76 -6.29 0.59 -3.88
C ILE A 76 -6.36 2.13 -3.89
N PRO A 77 -5.48 2.83 -3.15
CA PRO A 77 -5.37 4.29 -3.21
C PRO A 77 -5.08 4.77 -4.64
N VAL A 78 -5.76 5.82 -5.09
CA VAL A 78 -5.61 6.43 -6.43
C VAL A 78 -5.54 7.95 -6.32
N PHE A 79 -4.56 8.57 -7.00
CA PHE A 79 -4.45 10.02 -7.16
C PHE A 79 -3.80 10.43 -8.50
N PRO A 80 -4.32 11.45 -9.21
CA PRO A 80 -5.69 11.96 -9.07
C PRO A 80 -6.72 10.86 -9.37
N SER A 81 -7.94 11.00 -8.83
CA SER A 81 -9.03 10.07 -9.15
C SER A 81 -9.44 10.20 -10.62
N ILE A 82 -9.61 9.07 -11.30
CA ILE A 82 -10.14 8.98 -12.66
C ILE A 82 -11.27 7.96 -12.63
N ASP A 83 -12.50 8.38 -12.94
CA ASP A 83 -13.71 7.56 -12.76
C ASP A 83 -13.61 6.19 -13.44
N ARG A 84 -13.08 6.13 -14.67
CA ARG A 84 -12.90 4.87 -15.41
C ARG A 84 -11.89 3.93 -14.73
N VAL A 85 -10.88 4.48 -14.05
CA VAL A 85 -9.87 3.69 -13.30
C VAL A 85 -10.46 3.21 -11.97
N MET A 86 -11.23 4.07 -11.30
CA MET A 86 -11.94 3.70 -10.07
C MET A 86 -12.93 2.57 -10.34
N ASP A 87 -13.72 2.67 -11.42
CA ASP A 87 -14.65 1.62 -11.85
C ASP A 87 -13.90 0.30 -12.13
N LEU A 88 -12.83 0.36 -12.92
CA LEU A 88 -11.98 -0.81 -13.20
C LEU A 88 -11.47 -1.47 -11.91
N PHE A 89 -10.95 -0.69 -10.97
CA PHE A 89 -10.39 -1.20 -9.73
C PHE A 89 -11.43 -1.71 -8.74
N SER A 90 -12.69 -1.28 -8.84
CA SER A 90 -13.79 -1.82 -8.04
C SER A 90 -14.05 -3.31 -8.29
N HIS A 91 -13.66 -3.83 -9.44
CA HIS A 91 -13.77 -5.27 -9.76
C HIS A 91 -12.68 -6.13 -9.09
N ILE A 92 -11.57 -5.53 -8.66
CA ILE A 92 -10.40 -6.26 -8.10
C ILE A 92 -10.06 -5.85 -6.67
N GLY A 93 -10.80 -4.91 -6.08
CA GLY A 93 -10.51 -4.39 -4.76
C GLY A 93 -11.41 -3.22 -4.37
N GLN A 94 -10.92 -2.42 -3.44
CA GLN A 94 -11.62 -1.26 -2.88
C GLN A 94 -10.86 -0.01 -3.28
N PRO A 95 -11.14 0.60 -4.45
CA PRO A 95 -10.45 1.80 -4.88
C PRO A 95 -10.78 2.96 -3.93
N LEU A 96 -9.74 3.66 -3.49
CA LEU A 96 -9.84 4.79 -2.56
C LEU A 96 -9.31 6.03 -3.25
N ALA A 97 -10.19 6.99 -3.55
CA ALA A 97 -9.77 8.29 -4.04
C ALA A 97 -9.02 9.02 -2.91
N VAL A 98 -7.86 9.57 -3.25
CA VAL A 98 -7.03 10.36 -2.34
C VAL A 98 -7.00 11.80 -2.85
N ASP A 99 -6.89 12.79 -1.96
CA ASP A 99 -7.07 14.20 -2.35
C ASP A 99 -5.77 14.88 -2.80
N SER A 100 -4.61 14.28 -2.48
CA SER A 100 -3.31 14.84 -2.84
C SER A 100 -2.22 13.79 -3.01
N GLU A 101 -1.21 14.13 -3.79
CA GLU A 101 -0.01 13.30 -3.95
C GLU A 101 0.71 13.08 -2.60
N THR A 102 0.72 14.07 -1.71
CA THR A 102 1.28 13.96 -0.36
C THR A 102 0.56 12.88 0.46
N GLN A 103 -0.77 12.85 0.42
CA GLN A 103 -1.54 11.79 1.08
C GLN A 103 -1.27 10.42 0.43
N LEU A 104 -1.14 10.36 -0.90
CA LEU A 104 -0.80 9.11 -1.59
C LEU A 104 0.57 8.59 -1.13
N HIS A 105 1.59 9.45 -1.00
CA HIS A 105 2.92 9.07 -0.52
C HIS A 105 2.88 8.56 0.93
N ALA A 106 2.06 9.15 1.80
CA ALA A 106 1.86 8.67 3.17
C ALA A 106 1.28 7.25 3.18
N LEU A 107 0.24 6.98 2.38
CA LEU A 107 -0.34 5.64 2.25
C LEU A 107 0.64 4.65 1.62
N TRP A 108 1.40 5.07 0.61
CA TRP A 108 2.44 4.25 -0.02
C TRP A 108 3.55 3.89 0.97
N THR A 109 3.89 4.81 1.88
CA THR A 109 4.88 4.56 2.92
C THR A 109 4.47 3.39 3.82
N LEU A 110 3.18 3.24 4.13
CA LEU A 110 2.67 2.14 4.95
C LEU A 110 2.87 0.77 4.30
N THR A 111 2.99 0.68 2.97
CA THR A 111 3.27 -0.60 2.30
C THR A 111 4.67 -1.12 2.64
N GLY A 112 5.57 -0.26 3.13
CA GLY A 112 6.87 -0.66 3.68
C GLY A 112 6.77 -1.48 4.97
N LEU A 113 5.60 -1.54 5.59
CA LEU A 113 5.36 -2.28 6.84
C LEU A 113 4.97 -3.75 6.62
N ILE A 114 4.84 -4.21 5.36
CA ILE A 114 4.51 -5.62 5.04
C ILE A 114 5.55 -6.59 5.62
N SER A 115 6.85 -6.31 5.41
CA SER A 115 7.91 -7.16 5.96
C SER A 115 7.98 -7.07 7.50
N PRO A 116 7.99 -5.89 8.13
CA PRO A 116 7.88 -5.76 9.58
C PRO A 116 6.68 -6.52 10.19
N PHE A 117 5.53 -6.52 9.52
CA PHE A 117 4.35 -7.28 9.95
C PHE A 117 4.62 -8.78 9.96
N TYR A 118 5.17 -9.36 8.88
CA TYR A 118 5.50 -10.78 8.88
C TYR A 118 6.61 -11.16 9.86
N THR A 119 7.57 -10.27 10.10
CA THR A 119 8.58 -10.47 11.16
C THR A 119 7.93 -10.52 12.54
N LEU A 120 7.01 -9.59 12.85
CA LEU A 120 6.26 -9.62 14.12
C LEU A 120 5.51 -10.95 14.31
N LEU A 121 4.79 -11.41 13.27
CA LEU A 121 4.08 -12.69 13.32
C LEU A 121 5.04 -13.88 13.53
N GLY A 122 6.21 -13.85 12.88
CA GLY A 122 7.26 -14.84 13.07
C GLY A 122 7.77 -14.90 14.51
N GLU A 123 8.13 -13.75 15.09
CA GLU A 123 8.62 -13.64 16.48
C GLU A 123 7.59 -14.16 17.49
N LEU A 124 6.30 -13.84 17.30
CA LEU A 124 5.23 -14.34 18.18
C LEU A 124 5.01 -15.85 18.03
N SER A 125 5.13 -16.37 16.81
CA SER A 125 5.05 -17.82 16.56
C SER A 125 6.22 -18.56 17.20
N ASP A 126 7.45 -18.07 17.02
CA ASP A 126 8.66 -18.64 17.61
C ASP A 126 8.62 -18.58 19.14
N TRP A 127 8.07 -17.49 19.70
CA TRP A 127 7.80 -17.41 21.12
C TRP A 127 6.83 -18.52 21.58
N ALA A 128 5.71 -18.74 20.88
CA ALA A 128 4.78 -19.82 21.22
C ALA A 128 5.44 -21.22 21.13
N VAL A 129 6.31 -21.44 20.15
CA VAL A 129 7.12 -22.67 20.03
C VAL A 129 8.06 -22.82 21.23
N SER A 130 8.70 -21.73 21.67
CA SER A 130 9.56 -21.74 22.86
C SER A 130 8.81 -22.12 24.14
N GLN A 131 7.48 -21.91 24.17
CA GLN A 131 6.59 -22.31 25.26
C GLN A 131 6.05 -23.75 25.09
N GLY A 132 6.49 -24.49 24.08
CA GLY A 132 6.15 -25.90 23.86
C GLY A 132 5.03 -26.15 22.84
N ALA A 133 4.54 -25.13 22.13
CA ALA A 133 3.60 -25.33 21.03
C ALA A 133 4.28 -26.05 19.84
N GLN A 134 3.50 -26.85 19.10
CA GLN A 134 3.97 -27.45 17.85
C GLN A 134 4.16 -26.35 16.78
N PRO A 135 5.29 -26.32 16.03
CA PRO A 135 5.59 -25.24 15.08
C PRO A 135 4.48 -24.96 14.07
N GLN A 136 3.87 -26.01 13.51
CA GLN A 136 2.78 -25.88 12.55
C GLN A 136 1.54 -25.24 13.17
N THR A 137 1.21 -25.64 14.40
CA THR A 137 0.08 -25.07 15.15
C THR A 137 0.34 -23.62 15.52
N ALA A 138 1.55 -23.27 15.98
CA ALA A 138 1.93 -21.90 16.32
C ALA A 138 1.84 -20.96 15.11
N ASN A 139 2.35 -21.40 13.96
CA ASN A 139 2.30 -20.63 12.71
C ASN A 139 0.85 -20.41 12.26
N GLN A 140 0.04 -21.48 12.22
CA GLN A 140 -1.35 -21.41 11.78
C GLN A 140 -2.18 -20.52 12.71
N PHE A 141 -2.09 -20.74 14.03
CA PHE A 141 -2.83 -19.97 15.02
C PHE A 141 -2.47 -18.48 14.96
N THR A 142 -1.18 -18.16 14.84
CA THR A 142 -0.72 -16.77 14.73
C THR A 142 -1.26 -16.09 13.47
N ALA A 143 -1.17 -16.75 12.31
CA ALA A 143 -1.69 -16.21 11.06
C ALA A 143 -3.21 -15.97 11.13
N ASP A 144 -3.97 -16.94 11.66
CA ASP A 144 -5.43 -16.87 11.74
C ASP A 144 -5.91 -15.81 12.74
N LEU A 145 -5.24 -15.70 13.89
CA LEU A 145 -5.57 -14.70 14.91
C LEU A 145 -5.48 -13.28 14.33
N PHE A 146 -4.34 -12.94 13.73
CA PHE A 146 -4.13 -11.59 13.18
C PHE A 146 -4.99 -11.32 11.94
N GLN A 147 -5.26 -12.34 11.10
CA GLN A 147 -6.23 -12.21 10.01
C GLN A 147 -7.63 -11.89 10.57
N SER A 148 -8.08 -12.59 11.61
CA SER A 148 -9.38 -12.36 12.24
C SER A 148 -9.50 -10.93 12.77
N LEU A 149 -8.48 -10.44 13.47
CA LEU A 149 -8.46 -9.07 14.01
C LEU A 149 -8.51 -8.02 12.89
N ALA A 150 -7.72 -8.20 11.82
CA ALA A 150 -7.73 -7.30 10.67
C ALA A 150 -9.10 -7.28 9.97
N ARG A 151 -9.75 -8.44 9.84
CA ARG A 151 -11.11 -8.56 9.29
C ARG A 151 -12.14 -7.85 10.17
N THR A 152 -12.09 -8.03 11.50
CA THR A 152 -12.98 -7.34 12.43
C THR A 152 -12.85 -5.83 12.32
N ALA A 153 -11.61 -5.32 12.22
CA ALA A 153 -11.38 -3.90 12.00
C ALA A 153 -11.97 -3.42 10.67
N GLN A 154 -11.78 -4.17 9.56
CA GLN A 154 -12.34 -3.83 8.25
C GLN A 154 -13.88 -3.81 8.23
N GLN A 155 -14.53 -4.66 9.03
CA GLN A 155 -15.99 -4.73 9.13
C GLN A 155 -16.59 -3.66 10.05
N SER A 156 -15.76 -2.94 10.81
CA SER A 156 -16.21 -1.85 11.68
C SER A 156 -16.54 -0.61 10.85
N SER A 157 -17.67 0.03 11.15
CA SER A 157 -18.13 1.22 10.41
C SER A 157 -18.70 2.26 11.37
N PRO A 158 -18.01 3.40 11.58
CA PRO A 158 -16.68 3.74 11.06
C PRO A 158 -15.57 2.89 11.71
N ILE A 159 -14.43 2.77 11.02
CA ILE A 159 -13.24 2.14 11.60
C ILE A 159 -12.66 3.07 12.66
N GLN A 160 -12.75 2.68 13.94
CA GLN A 160 -12.18 3.42 15.07
C GLN A 160 -11.25 2.51 15.90
N PHE A 161 -9.94 2.60 15.65
CA PHE A 161 -8.95 1.71 16.28
C PHE A 161 -8.87 1.88 17.81
N SER A 162 -9.06 3.09 18.33
CA SER A 162 -9.12 3.33 19.78
C SER A 162 -10.25 2.55 20.45
N ASP A 163 -11.41 2.52 19.81
CA ASP A 163 -12.58 1.82 20.33
C ASP A 163 -12.34 0.32 20.28
N LEU A 164 -11.81 -0.21 19.18
CA LEU A 164 -11.47 -1.63 19.06
C LEU A 164 -10.47 -2.08 20.14
N ALA A 165 -9.43 -1.29 20.38
CA ALA A 165 -8.46 -1.56 21.44
C ALA A 165 -9.10 -1.51 22.83
N HIS A 166 -9.90 -0.49 23.12
CA HIS A 166 -10.59 -0.34 24.41
C HIS A 166 -11.57 -1.49 24.68
N HIS A 167 -12.34 -1.93 23.68
CA HIS A 167 -13.25 -3.07 23.83
C HIS A 167 -12.50 -4.40 24.05
N ALA A 168 -11.29 -4.55 23.50
CA ALA A 168 -10.45 -5.72 23.72
C ALA A 168 -9.77 -5.73 25.10
N ALA A 169 -9.51 -4.55 25.68
CA ALA A 169 -8.83 -4.38 26.96
C ALA A 169 -9.78 -4.63 28.16
N THR A 170 -10.05 -5.90 28.47
CA THR A 170 -10.80 -6.26 29.68
C THR A 170 -10.04 -5.77 30.94
N PRO A 171 -10.70 -5.13 31.92
CA PRO A 171 -10.04 -4.63 33.13
C PRO A 171 -9.25 -5.72 33.85
N GLN A 172 -7.99 -5.44 34.18
CA GLN A 172 -7.02 -6.34 34.81
C GLN A 172 -6.70 -7.61 33.98
N GLY A 173 -7.05 -7.60 32.70
CA GLY A 173 -6.78 -8.70 31.77
C GLY A 173 -5.45 -8.57 31.03
N MET A 174 -5.10 -9.64 30.30
CA MET A 174 -3.85 -9.73 29.54
C MET A 174 -3.73 -8.63 28.47
N ASN A 175 -4.83 -8.26 27.81
CA ASN A 175 -4.82 -7.25 26.75
C ASN A 175 -4.47 -5.85 27.29
N GLU A 176 -5.03 -5.46 28.44
CA GLU A 176 -4.71 -4.18 29.09
C GLU A 176 -3.24 -4.13 29.53
N GLN A 177 -2.75 -5.22 30.13
CA GLN A 177 -1.35 -5.31 30.54
C GLN A 177 -0.40 -5.20 29.34
N ALA A 178 -0.65 -5.97 28.28
CA ALA A 178 0.19 -5.98 27.10
C ALA A 178 0.21 -4.63 26.38
N ASP A 179 -0.95 -3.98 26.22
CA ASP A 179 -1.04 -2.65 25.58
C ASP A 179 -0.21 -1.60 26.33
N ARG A 180 -0.29 -1.59 27.66
CA ARG A 180 0.51 -0.70 28.51
C ARG A 180 2.01 -0.98 28.35
N GLU A 181 2.45 -2.23 28.49
CA GLU A 181 3.87 -2.59 28.45
C GLU A 181 4.50 -2.31 27.07
N ILE A 182 3.79 -2.65 25.99
CA ILE A 182 4.24 -2.39 24.61
C ILE A 182 4.29 -0.88 24.35
N THR A 183 3.31 -0.11 24.82
CA THR A 183 3.29 1.35 24.68
C THR A 183 4.43 2.02 25.46
N GLU A 184 4.65 1.62 26.71
CA GLU A 184 5.71 2.15 27.58
C GLU A 184 7.11 1.84 27.03
N SER A 185 7.30 0.67 26.39
CA SER A 185 8.54 0.31 25.72
C SER A 185 8.84 1.18 24.48
N GLY A 186 7.85 1.91 23.97
CA GLY A 186 7.97 2.73 22.76
C GLY A 186 7.89 1.94 21.45
N ALA A 187 7.53 0.65 21.48
CA ALA A 187 7.49 -0.22 20.30
C ALA A 187 6.63 0.34 19.15
N HIS A 188 5.44 0.88 19.44
CA HIS A 188 4.60 1.50 18.42
C HIS A 188 5.23 2.73 17.76
N ARG A 189 6.02 3.52 18.51
CA ARG A 189 6.72 4.70 17.98
C ARG A 189 7.84 4.32 17.01
N ALA A 190 8.43 3.14 17.16
CA ALA A 190 9.47 2.68 16.23
C ALA A 190 8.93 2.52 14.80
N TYR A 191 7.68 2.07 14.64
CA TYR A 191 7.01 1.97 13.34
C TYR A 191 6.81 3.34 12.70
N THR A 192 6.29 4.32 13.44
CA THR A 192 6.05 5.67 12.90
C THR A 192 7.36 6.36 12.53
N GLN A 193 8.42 6.20 13.32
CA GLN A 193 9.75 6.71 12.98
C GLN A 193 10.34 6.04 11.74
N ALA A 194 10.08 4.75 11.51
CA ALA A 194 10.47 4.08 10.28
C ALA A 194 9.70 4.64 9.08
N CYS A 195 8.39 4.87 9.22
CA CYS A 195 7.58 5.55 8.21
C CYS A 195 8.10 6.94 7.90
N ASP A 196 8.45 7.77 8.91
CA ASP A 196 9.00 9.11 8.68
C ASP A 196 10.27 9.07 7.83
N ARG A 197 11.14 8.07 8.04
CA ARG A 197 12.36 7.89 7.23
C ARG A 197 12.05 7.42 5.82
N LEU A 198 11.07 6.53 5.66
CA LEU A 198 10.64 6.04 4.35
C LEU A 198 9.94 7.14 3.54
N LEU A 199 9.11 7.96 4.18
CA LEU A 199 8.38 9.05 3.54
C LEU A 199 9.34 10.08 2.91
N LYS A 200 10.48 10.35 3.57
CA LYS A 200 11.55 11.22 3.03
C LYS A 200 12.16 10.74 1.70
N ARG A 201 11.92 9.49 1.30
CA ARG A 201 12.36 8.98 0.00
C ARG A 201 11.45 9.42 -1.14
N PHE A 202 10.22 9.85 -0.84
CA PHE A 202 9.37 10.44 -1.84
C PHE A 202 9.84 11.87 -2.14
N PRO A 203 9.87 12.26 -3.42
CA PRO A 203 10.21 13.62 -3.81
C PRO A 203 9.20 14.61 -3.22
N THR A 204 9.70 15.69 -2.63
CA THR A 204 8.86 16.78 -2.12
C THR A 204 8.39 17.65 -3.27
N GLN A 205 7.16 18.16 -3.21
CA GLN A 205 6.67 19.14 -4.18
C GLN A 205 7.64 20.33 -4.25
N GLY A 206 8.40 20.46 -5.34
CA GLY A 206 9.35 21.54 -5.57
C GLY A 206 10.80 21.13 -5.86
N SER A 207 11.20 19.86 -5.67
CA SER A 207 12.52 19.37 -6.08
C SER A 207 12.54 19.01 -7.57
N VAL A 208 12.22 19.98 -8.43
CA VAL A 208 12.70 19.98 -9.80
C VAL A 208 14.02 20.74 -9.75
N GLU A 209 15.09 20.05 -9.33
CA GLU A 209 16.42 20.56 -9.64
C GLU A 209 16.55 20.51 -11.16
N ARG A 210 16.68 21.72 -11.72
CA ARG A 210 17.07 21.93 -13.11
C ARG A 210 18.54 21.56 -13.18
N ASP A 211 18.82 20.46 -13.86
CA ASP A 211 20.11 20.27 -14.53
C ASP A 211 19.92 20.53 -16.03
#